data_AF-A0A940AET1-F1
#
_entry.id   AF-A0A940AET1-F1
#
_cell.length_a   1.000
_cell.length_b   1.000
_cell.length_c   1.000
_cell.angle_alpha   90.00
_cell.angle_beta   90.00
_cell.angle_gamma   90.00
#
_symmetry.space_group_name_H-M   'P 1'
#
loop_
_entity.id
_entity.type
_entity.pdbx_description
1 polymer ?
#
loop_
_entity_poly.entity_id
_entity_poly.type
_entity_poly.pdbx_seq_one_letter_code
_entity_poly.pdbx_strand_id
1 'polypeptide(L)'
;MLVAEDDHISCYHIFPLRVPEEYRAAVCEFITRANYDLKYGNFEMDFNDGELRYKLLLTEHNFMQKDSVALANMKLLMFIGMQSWMRYGNSIVDIMFGKSDGKAVKDMVKQCEQAVE
;
A
#
# COMPACT_ATOMS: atom_id res chain seq x y z
N MET A 1 -8.40 0.23 8.51
CA MET A 1 -8.91 -0.80 9.43
C MET A 1 -7.76 -1.34 10.24
N LEU A 2 -7.90 -1.46 11.56
CA LEU A 2 -6.90 -2.07 12.44
C LEU A 2 -7.52 -3.35 13.02
N VAL A 3 -6.78 -4.44 12.94
CA VAL A 3 -7.17 -5.76 13.46
C VAL A 3 -6.08 -6.17 14.43
N ALA A 4 -6.45 -6.40 15.68
CA ALA A 4 -5.56 -6.91 16.71
C ALA A 4 -5.94 -8.36 17.00
N GLU A 5 -4.96 -9.24 16.93
CA GLU A 5 -5.04 -10.64 17.35
C GLU A 5 -4.06 -10.85 18.51
N ASP A 6 -4.04 -12.05 19.08
CA ASP A 6 -3.20 -12.35 20.25
C ASP A 6 -1.72 -12.10 19.95
N ASP A 7 -1.23 -12.53 18.77
CA ASP A 7 0.19 -12.52 18.41
C ASP A 7 0.63 -11.41 17.44
N HIS A 8 -0.32 -10.63 16.90
CA HIS A 8 -0.02 -9.58 15.92
C HIS A 8 -1.12 -8.52 15.76
N ILE A 9 -0.74 -7.41 15.14
CA ILE A 9 -1.63 -6.33 14.71
C ILE A 9 -1.47 -6.16 13.20
N SER A 10 -2.59 -6.25 12.48
CA SER A 10 -2.67 -5.91 11.06
C SER A 10 -3.31 -4.54 10.88
N CYS A 11 -2.73 -3.71 10.02
CA CYS A 11 -3.29 -2.41 9.64
C CYS A 11 -3.49 -2.36 8.12
N TYR A 12 -4.73 -2.06 7.72
CA TYR A 12 -5.15 -1.96 6.34
C TYR A 12 -5.53 -0.52 6.01
N HIS A 13 -4.80 0.10 5.09
CA HIS A 13 -5.12 1.39 4.51
C HIS A 13 -5.88 1.16 3.21
N ILE A 14 -7.20 1.23 3.29
CA ILE A 14 -8.10 0.92 2.17
C ILE A 14 -8.24 2.14 1.28
N PHE A 15 -8.05 1.95 -0.02
CA PHE A 15 -8.29 2.98 -1.02
C PHE A 15 -9.81 3.11 -1.27
N PRO A 16 -10.36 4.33 -1.32
CA PRO A 16 -11.81 4.52 -1.38
C PRO A 16 -12.41 4.16 -2.75
N LEU A 17 -11.60 4.05 -3.79
CA LEU A 17 -12.05 3.70 -5.14
C LEU A 17 -11.75 2.24 -5.44
N ARG A 18 -12.67 1.58 -6.13
CA ARG A 18 -12.45 0.24 -6.69
C ARG A 18 -11.80 0.37 -8.06
N VAL A 19 -10.87 -0.53 -8.35
CA VAL A 19 -10.21 -0.61 -9.67
C VAL A 19 -11.19 -1.20 -10.69
N PRO A 20 -11.52 -0.46 -11.78
CA PRO A 20 -12.35 -0.99 -12.85
C PRO A 20 -11.73 -2.24 -13.49
N GLU A 21 -12.56 -3.19 -13.91
CA GLU A 21 -12.13 -4.51 -14.38
C GLU A 21 -11.09 -4.42 -15.49
N GLU A 22 -11.28 -3.51 -16.44
CA GLU A 22 -10.39 -3.26 -17.57
C GLU A 22 -8.99 -2.78 -17.17
N TYR A 23 -8.84 -2.21 -15.96
CA TYR A 23 -7.56 -1.68 -15.45
C TYR A 23 -6.93 -2.56 -14.36
N ARG A 24 -7.61 -3.61 -13.87
CA ARG A 24 -7.09 -4.49 -12.81
C ARG A 24 -5.75 -5.11 -13.15
N ALA A 25 -5.57 -5.58 -14.38
CA ALA A 25 -4.31 -6.17 -14.81
C ALA A 25 -3.14 -5.17 -14.73
N ALA A 26 -3.36 -3.94 -15.20
CA ALA A 26 -2.35 -2.88 -15.19
C ALA A 26 -2.02 -2.40 -13.76
N VAL A 27 -3.04 -2.22 -12.91
CA VAL A 27 -2.85 -1.87 -11.50
C VAL A 27 -2.12 -3.01 -10.77
N CYS A 28 -2.47 -4.27 -11.04
CA CYS A 28 -1.80 -5.43 -10.45
C CYS A 28 -0.32 -5.47 -10.82
N GLU A 29 0.02 -5.23 -12.09
CA GLU A 29 1.43 -5.16 -12.51
C GLU A 29 2.16 -4.05 -11.74
N PHE A 30 1.55 -2.86 -11.64
CA PHE A 30 2.14 -1.72 -10.94
C PHE A 30 2.42 -2.04 -9.48
N ILE A 31 1.41 -2.51 -8.74
CA ILE A 31 1.57 -2.78 -7.31
C ILE A 31 2.51 -3.95 -7.05
N THR A 32 2.54 -4.96 -7.93
CA THR A 32 3.45 -6.10 -7.81
C THR A 32 4.89 -5.67 -7.98
N ARG A 33 5.17 -4.77 -8.92
CA ARG A 33 6.49 -4.17 -9.11
C ARG A 33 6.88 -3.30 -7.92
N ALA A 34 5.98 -2.42 -7.46
CA ALA A 34 6.24 -1.57 -6.30
C ALA A 34 6.52 -2.39 -5.03
N ASN A 35 5.80 -3.50 -4.82
CA ASN A 35 5.99 -4.40 -3.69
C ASN A 35 7.39 -5.03 -3.62
N TYR A 36 8.13 -5.09 -4.72
CA TYR A 36 9.45 -5.72 -4.73
C TYR A 36 10.45 -4.99 -3.80
N ASP A 37 10.39 -3.66 -3.73
CA ASP A 37 11.31 -2.84 -2.94
C ASP A 37 10.69 -2.25 -1.65
N LEU A 38 9.39 -2.50 -1.40
CA LEU A 38 8.73 -2.03 -0.19
C LEU A 38 9.19 -2.81 1.05
N LYS A 39 9.62 -2.07 2.09
CA LYS A 39 10.25 -2.66 3.28
C LYS A 39 9.29 -3.03 4.40
N TYR A 40 8.20 -2.29 4.55
CA TYR A 40 7.38 -2.32 5.77
C TYR A 40 6.00 -2.96 5.58
N GLY A 41 5.53 -3.05 4.34
CA GLY A 41 4.21 -3.53 3.99
C GLY A 41 4.08 -3.69 2.49
N ASN A 42 2.87 -4.01 2.04
CA ASN A 42 2.60 -4.30 0.63
C ASN A 42 1.23 -3.78 0.21
N PHE A 43 1.12 -3.42 -1.07
CA PHE A 43 -0.16 -3.23 -1.73
C PHE A 43 -0.81 -4.59 -2.03
N GLU A 44 -2.12 -4.66 -1.90
CA GLU A 44 -2.95 -5.81 -2.23
C GLU A 44 -4.17 -5.33 -3.01
N MET A 45 -4.59 -6.13 -4.00
CA MET A 45 -5.82 -5.91 -4.73
C MET A 45 -6.66 -7.18 -4.74
N ASP A 46 -7.95 -7.07 -4.43
CA ASP A 46 -8.90 -8.14 -4.72
C ASP A 46 -9.26 -8.08 -6.22
N PHE A 47 -8.94 -9.14 -6.95
CA PHE A 47 -9.21 -9.20 -8.39
C PHE A 47 -10.69 -9.36 -8.74
N ASN A 48 -11.53 -9.82 -7.80
CA ASN A 48 -12.95 -10.02 -8.04
C ASN A 48 -13.69 -8.68 -8.14
N ASP A 49 -13.37 -7.74 -7.24
CA ASP A 49 -14.10 -6.48 -7.09
C ASP A 49 -13.25 -5.22 -7.22
N GLY A 50 -11.93 -5.35 -7.33
CA GLY A 50 -11.00 -4.24 -7.44
C GLY A 50 -10.76 -3.48 -6.13
N GLU A 51 -11.04 -4.06 -4.95
CA GLU A 51 -10.58 -3.49 -3.68
C GLU A 51 -9.08 -3.29 -3.73
N LEU A 52 -8.60 -2.10 -3.37
CA LEU A 52 -7.19 -1.83 -3.27
C LEU A 52 -6.85 -1.39 -1.85
N ARG A 53 -5.78 -1.94 -1.29
CA ARG A 53 -5.34 -1.61 0.07
C ARG A 53 -3.82 -1.68 0.19
N TYR A 54 -3.30 -1.02 1.21
CA TYR A 54 -1.94 -1.22 1.70
C TYR A 54 -1.98 -1.92 3.06
N LYS A 55 -1.37 -3.09 3.15
CA LYS A 55 -1.31 -3.94 4.34
C LYS A 55 0.01 -3.75 5.06
N LEU A 56 -0.08 -3.59 6.38
CA LEU A 56 1.02 -3.58 7.33
C LEU A 56 0.75 -4.62 8.40
N LEU A 57 1.80 -5.28 8.89
CA LEU A 57 1.70 -6.27 9.96
C LEU A 57 2.80 -6.04 10.99
N LEU A 58 2.42 -6.07 12.28
CA LEU A 58 3.33 -5.98 13.41
C LEU A 58 3.10 -7.18 14.32
N THR A 59 4.13 -7.99 14.59
CA THR A 59 4.05 -9.15 15.49
C THR A 59 4.45 -8.80 16.92
N GLU A 60 4.04 -9.64 17.88
CA GLU A 60 4.33 -9.56 19.31
C GLU A 60 5.81 -9.39 19.63
N HIS A 61 6.69 -10.06 18.87
CA HIS A 61 8.15 -9.97 19.04
C HIS A 61 8.68 -8.55 18.90
N ASN A 62 7.93 -7.66 18.25
CA ASN A 62 8.28 -6.27 18.09
C ASN A 62 7.64 -5.36 19.16
N PHE A 63 6.60 -5.76 19.92
CA PHE A 63 5.72 -4.75 20.53
C PHE A 63 5.00 -4.98 21.86
N MET A 64 5.06 -6.13 22.54
CA MET A 64 4.36 -6.25 23.83
C MET A 64 5.21 -5.82 25.02
N GLN A 65 5.55 -4.52 25.15
CA GLN A 65 6.03 -3.93 26.40
C GLN A 65 5.52 -2.50 26.61
N LYS A 66 4.47 -2.33 27.45
CA LYS A 66 3.89 -1.08 28.01
C LYS A 66 3.04 -0.20 27.07
N ASP A 67 1.99 0.40 27.64
CA ASP A 67 0.98 1.23 26.96
C ASP A 67 1.56 2.37 26.09
N SER A 68 2.71 2.93 26.46
CA SER A 68 3.38 3.99 25.68
C SER A 68 3.90 3.52 24.33
N VAL A 69 4.22 2.22 24.20
CA VAL A 69 4.75 1.62 22.97
C VAL A 69 3.62 1.37 21.98
N ALA A 70 2.46 0.87 22.44
CA ALA A 70 1.30 0.63 21.57
C ALA A 70 0.87 1.88 20.78
N LEU A 71 0.83 3.06 21.42
CA LEU A 71 0.49 4.31 20.75
C LEU A 71 1.53 4.73 19.69
N ALA A 72 2.82 4.54 19.98
CA ALA A 72 3.89 4.85 19.04
C ALA A 72 3.79 3.96 17.79
N ASN A 73 3.41 2.69 17.96
CA ASN A 73 3.30 1.72 16.87
C ASN A 73 2.10 2.00 15.99
N MET A 74 0.97 2.37 16.60
CA MET A 74 -0.20 2.81 15.85
C MET A 74 0.13 4.04 15.00
N LYS A 75 0.88 5.02 15.55
CA LYS A 75 1.36 6.18 14.78
C LYS A 75 2.28 5.76 13.63
N LEU A 76 3.19 4.83 13.87
CA LEU A 76 4.09 4.30 12.84
C LEU A 76 3.33 3.62 11.71
N LEU A 77 2.36 2.76 12.03
CA LEU A 77 1.48 2.09 11.07
C LEU A 77 0.69 3.08 10.22
N MET A 78 0.14 4.12 10.85
CA MET A 78 -0.58 5.17 10.14
C MET A 78 0.35 5.95 9.21
N PHE A 79 1.53 6.34 9.70
CA PHE A 79 2.51 7.11 8.96
C PHE A 79 3.04 6.35 7.74
N ILE A 80 3.47 5.09 7.90
CA ILE A 80 4.02 4.30 6.79
C ILE A 80 2.98 4.09 5.69
N GLY A 81 1.74 3.73 6.06
CA GLY A 81 0.68 3.54 5.08
C GLY A 81 0.35 4.83 4.33
N MET A 82 0.27 5.97 5.05
CA MET A 82 0.06 7.28 4.43
C MET A 82 1.19 7.64 3.47
N GLN A 83 2.45 7.47 3.86
CA GLN A 83 3.60 7.74 2.99
C GLN A 83 3.61 6.86 1.74
N SER A 84 3.23 5.59 1.90
CA SER A 84 3.09 4.66 0.76
C SER A 84 2.02 5.15 -0.23
N TRP A 85 0.87 5.59 0.27
CA TRP A 85 -0.17 6.17 -0.58
C TRP A 85 0.23 7.51 -1.20
N MET A 86 0.95 8.38 -0.49
CA MET A 86 1.45 9.63 -1.05
C MET A 86 2.45 9.38 -2.18
N ARG A 87 3.28 8.34 -2.07
CA ARG A 87 4.30 8.01 -3.07
C ARG A 87 3.73 7.36 -4.33
N TYR A 88 2.80 6.43 -4.18
CA TYR A 88 2.32 5.59 -5.30
C TYR A 88 0.88 5.91 -5.75
N GLY A 89 0.09 6.59 -4.92
CA GLY A 89 -1.35 6.76 -5.12
C GLY A 89 -1.72 7.49 -6.41
N ASN A 90 -0.99 8.54 -6.78
CA ASN A 90 -1.27 9.28 -8.02
C ASN A 90 -1.09 8.40 -9.26
N SER A 91 0.01 7.64 -9.34
CA SER A 91 0.25 6.73 -10.47
C SER A 91 -0.76 5.58 -10.53
N ILE A 92 -1.20 5.07 -9.38
CA ILE A 92 -2.29 4.09 -9.32
C ILE A 92 -3.57 4.70 -9.91
N VAL A 93 -3.94 5.90 -9.49
CA VAL A 93 -5.12 6.63 -10.01
C VAL A 93 -4.99 6.87 -11.51
N ASP A 94 -3.82 7.30 -11.99
CA ASP A 94 -3.59 7.52 -13.41
C ASP A 94 -3.83 6.24 -14.22
N ILE A 95 -3.36 5.09 -13.75
CA ILE A 95 -3.63 3.79 -14.38
C ILE A 95 -5.12 3.46 -14.34
N MET A 96 -5.79 3.65 -13.20
CA MET A 96 -7.23 3.40 -13.03
C MET A 96 -8.12 4.22 -13.98
N PHE A 97 -7.63 5.35 -14.47
CA PHE A 97 -8.36 6.22 -15.42
C PHE A 97 -7.77 6.20 -16.83
N GLY A 98 -6.85 5.27 -17.14
CA GLY A 98 -6.21 5.17 -18.44
C GLY A 98 -5.31 6.36 -18.81
N LYS A 99 -4.88 7.14 -17.82
CA LYS A 99 -4.04 8.35 -17.95
C LYS A 99 -2.55 8.05 -17.74
N SER A 100 -2.05 6.95 -18.27
CA SER A 100 -0.63 6.61 -18.18
C SER A 100 0.26 7.42 -19.13
N ASP A 101 -0.30 8.29 -19.97
CA ASP A 101 0.39 9.04 -21.03
C ASP A 101 1.23 8.12 -21.96
N GLY A 102 0.83 6.87 -22.11
CA GLY A 102 1.57 5.86 -22.87
C GLY A 102 2.84 5.34 -22.19
N LYS A 103 3.12 5.74 -20.94
CA LYS A 103 4.24 5.20 -20.15
C LYS A 103 4.00 3.73 -19.83
N ALA A 104 5.06 2.93 -19.92
CA ALA A 104 5.01 1.57 -19.42
C ALA A 104 4.91 1.57 -17.88
N VAL A 105 4.16 0.62 -17.33
CA VAL A 105 3.95 0.48 -15.88
C VAL A 105 5.28 0.47 -15.11
N LYS A 106 6.29 -0.24 -15.62
CA LYS A 106 7.64 -0.28 -15.03
C LYS A 106 8.29 1.10 -14.86
N ASP A 107 8.02 2.04 -15.77
CA ASP A 107 8.64 3.36 -15.76
C ASP A 107 7.88 4.29 -14.80
N MET A 108 6.58 4.08 -14.63
CA MET A 108 5.78 4.77 -13.60
C MET A 108 6.25 4.39 -12.19
N VAL A 109 6.52 3.11 -11.93
CA VAL A 109 7.06 2.64 -10.64
C VAL A 109 8.42 3.28 -10.34
N LYS A 110 9.34 3.29 -11.32
CA LYS A 110 10.64 3.95 -11.17
C LYS A 110 10.52 5.45 -10.87
N GLN A 111 9.56 6.14 -11.49
CA GLN A 111 9.31 7.56 -11.21
C GLN A 111 8.87 7.77 -9.75
N CYS A 112 7.95 6.95 -9.24
CA CYS A 112 7.57 6.95 -7.82
C CYS A 112 8.78 6.67 -6.91
N GLU A 113 9.70 5.82 -7.35
CA GLU A 113 10.86 5.43 -6.56
C GLU A 113 11.92 6.52 -6.46
N GLN A 114 12.14 7.25 -7.56
CA GLN A 114 13.13 8.32 -7.67
C GLN A 114 12.67 9.65 -7.09
N ALA A 115 11.37 9.85 -6.87
CA ALA A 115 10.80 11.08 -6.28
C ALA A 115 11.13 11.31 -4.78
N VAL A 116 12.12 10.59 -4.24
CA VAL A 116 12.53 10.63 -2.82
C VAL A 116 13.95 11.21 -2.64
N GLU A 117 14.60 11.66 -3.73
CA GLU A 117 15.76 12.56 -3.69
C GLU A 117 15.34 14.04 -3.72
#